data_AF-A0A528TN30-F1
#
_entry.id   AF-A0A528TN30-F1
#
_cell.length_a   1.000
_cell.length_b   1.000
_cell.length_c   1.000
_cell.angle_alpha   90.00
_cell.angle_beta   90.00
_cell.angle_gamma   90.00
#
_symmetry.space_group_name_H-M   'P 1'
#
loop_
_entity.id
_entity.type
_entity.pdbx_description
1 polymer ?
#
loop_
_entity_poly.entity_id
_entity_poly.type
_entity_poly.pdbx_seq_one_letter_code
_entity_poly.pdbx_strand_id
1 'polypeptide(L)'
;DSLTASGRTVKTIKLTATGKADIVNPAADVALTGSVDDQPLDLRASLVTRDGTRSLNGLSLSLADNKVSGDLVLDDSLLPLGTLTLEAPDIGPLAALAGQTAAGDVQGSIRLSNDGGVPAVAIDATSGSISRGDLAAKTIAVNALVANYLKAPAISGTIKA
;
A
#
# COMPACT_ATOMS: atom_id res chain seq x y z
N ASP A 1 7.41 3.37 23.12
CA ASP A 1 7.79 2.33 22.14
C ASP A 1 7.90 2.91 20.74
N SER A 2 8.83 2.39 19.94
CA SER A 2 9.04 2.79 18.56
C SER A 2 9.53 1.60 17.72
N LEU A 3 9.28 1.66 16.41
CA LEU A 3 9.67 0.64 15.44
C LEU A 3 10.31 1.35 14.26
N THR A 4 11.49 0.90 13.88
CA THR A 4 12.21 1.43 12.73
C THR A 4 12.25 0.39 11.63
N ALA A 5 11.73 0.75 10.45
CA ALA A 5 11.78 -0.08 9.26
C ALA A 5 12.25 0.79 8.09
N SER A 6 13.17 0.28 7.26
CA SER A 6 13.71 1.00 6.11
C SER A 6 14.21 2.43 6.44
N GLY A 7 14.79 2.62 7.63
CA GLY A 7 15.27 3.92 8.11
C GLY A 7 14.19 4.90 8.56
N ARG A 8 12.92 4.49 8.61
CA ARG A 8 11.79 5.30 9.08
C ARG A 8 11.29 4.80 10.42
N THR A 9 11.10 5.72 11.36
CA THR A 9 10.71 5.41 12.74
C THR A 9 9.26 5.77 12.96
N VAL A 10 8.45 4.78 13.32
CA VAL A 10 7.12 4.98 13.87
C VAL A 10 7.27 5.11 15.40
N LYS A 11 6.72 6.16 15.99
CA LYS A 11 6.74 6.42 17.44
C LYS A 11 5.39 6.10 18.07
N THR A 12 5.38 5.99 19.40
CA THR A 12 4.16 5.81 20.22
C THR A 12 3.32 4.62 19.76
N ILE A 13 4.00 3.52 19.44
CA ILE A 13 3.36 2.38 18.81
C ILE A 13 2.46 1.65 19.80
N LYS A 14 1.27 1.30 19.32
CA LYS A 14 0.41 0.30 19.93
C LYS A 14 0.01 -0.71 18.86
N LEU A 15 0.45 -1.96 19.05
CA LEU A 15 0.06 -3.10 18.24
C LEU A 15 -0.95 -3.93 19.02
N THR A 16 -2.10 -4.22 18.41
CA THR A 16 -3.08 -5.17 18.92
C THR A 16 -3.33 -6.25 17.87
N ALA A 17 -3.23 -7.51 18.26
CA ALA A 17 -3.58 -8.64 17.43
C ALA A 17 -4.50 -9.57 18.23
N THR A 18 -5.71 -9.80 17.73
CA THR A 18 -6.69 -10.69 18.35
C THR A 18 -7.13 -11.71 17.34
N GLY A 19 -7.04 -13.00 17.67
CA GLY A 19 -7.26 -14.02 16.66
C GLY A 19 -7.66 -15.37 17.21
N LYS A 20 -8.18 -16.20 16.30
CA LYS A 20 -8.46 -17.60 16.52
C LYS A 20 -7.17 -18.39 16.30
N ALA A 21 -6.69 -19.05 17.36
CA ALA A 21 -5.57 -19.99 17.30
C ALA A 21 -6.01 -21.35 16.74
N ASP A 22 -6.38 -21.39 15.46
CA ASP A 22 -6.68 -22.59 14.71
C ASP A 22 -5.46 -22.92 13.83
N ILE A 23 -4.86 -24.10 14.00
CA ILE A 23 -3.65 -24.50 13.26
C ILE A 23 -3.92 -24.65 11.76
N VAL A 24 -5.15 -25.02 11.37
CA VAL A 24 -5.49 -25.28 9.97
C VAL A 24 -5.97 -24.00 9.28
N ASN A 25 -6.77 -23.19 9.99
CA ASN A 25 -7.36 -21.96 9.46
C ASN A 25 -7.17 -20.80 10.44
N PRO A 26 -5.93 -20.33 10.67
CA PRO A 26 -5.68 -19.22 11.59
C PRO A 26 -6.33 -17.94 11.05
N ALA A 27 -6.88 -17.15 11.96
CA ALA A 27 -7.44 -15.84 11.66
C ALA A 27 -7.07 -14.84 12.76
N ALA A 28 -6.77 -13.60 12.40
CA ALA A 28 -6.44 -12.55 13.35
C ALA A 28 -6.82 -11.17 12.82
N ASP A 29 -7.48 -10.38 13.64
CA ASP A 29 -7.61 -8.95 13.44
C ASP A 29 -6.38 -8.26 14.01
N VAL A 30 -5.76 -7.42 13.18
CA VAL A 30 -4.54 -6.69 13.52
C VAL A 30 -4.83 -5.20 13.40
N ALA A 31 -4.43 -4.44 14.42
CA ALA A 31 -4.40 -2.99 14.38
C ALA A 31 -3.08 -2.46 14.93
N LEU A 32 -2.52 -1.46 14.27
CA LEU A 32 -1.29 -0.78 14.62
C LEU A 32 -1.56 0.72 14.59
N THR A 33 -1.44 1.39 15.73
CA THR A 33 -1.47 2.85 15.79
C THR A 33 -0.11 3.39 16.18
N GLY A 34 0.22 4.60 15.74
CA GLY A 34 1.45 5.29 16.12
C GLY A 34 1.53 6.67 15.50
N SER A 35 2.75 7.19 15.37
CA SER A 35 3.00 8.41 14.60
C SER A 35 4.27 8.32 13.76
N VAL A 36 4.24 8.97 12.59
CA VAL A 36 5.38 9.13 11.68
C VAL A 36 5.54 10.61 11.41
N ASP A 37 6.73 11.16 11.68
CA ASP A 37 6.99 12.60 11.55
C ASP A 37 5.90 13.46 12.22
N ASP A 38 5.49 13.03 13.43
CA ASP A 38 4.44 13.62 14.28
C ASP A 38 3.01 13.58 13.71
N GLN A 39 2.80 12.87 12.60
CA GLN A 39 1.49 12.62 12.02
C GLN A 39 0.91 11.28 12.48
N PRO A 40 -0.41 11.21 12.78
CA PRO A 40 -1.03 9.99 13.27
C PRO A 40 -1.06 8.90 12.20
N LEU A 41 -0.68 7.69 12.59
CA LEU A 41 -0.75 6.46 11.80
C LEU A 41 -1.79 5.54 12.43
N ASP A 42 -2.72 5.02 11.62
CA ASP A 42 -3.65 3.94 11.97
C ASP A 42 -3.65 2.92 10.82
N LEU A 43 -3.25 1.69 11.11
CA LEU A 43 -3.23 0.57 10.18
C LEU A 43 -4.09 -0.55 10.75
N ARG A 44 -4.99 -1.10 9.94
CA ARG A 44 -5.85 -2.23 10.31
C ARG A 44 -5.98 -3.22 9.17
N ALA A 45 -6.10 -4.50 9.50
CA ALA A 45 -6.45 -5.57 8.58
C ALA A 45 -6.94 -6.81 9.33
N SER A 46 -7.76 -7.63 8.69
CA SER A 46 -8.11 -8.97 9.16
C SER A 46 -7.36 -10.01 8.34
N LEU A 47 -6.41 -10.71 8.95
CA LEU A 47 -5.73 -11.84 8.33
C LEU A 47 -6.61 -13.08 8.49
N VAL A 48 -6.96 -13.73 7.39
CA VAL A 48 -7.78 -14.94 7.38
C VAL A 48 -7.07 -16.01 6.55
N THR A 49 -7.02 -17.23 7.06
CA THR A 49 -6.63 -18.41 6.28
C THR A 49 -7.84 -19.29 6.08
N ARG A 50 -8.14 -19.63 4.82
CA ARG A 50 -9.22 -20.53 4.45
C ARG A 50 -8.75 -21.46 3.35
N ASP A 51 -8.89 -22.76 3.57
CA ASP A 51 -8.56 -23.79 2.57
C ASP A 51 -7.13 -23.63 2.03
N GLY A 52 -6.19 -23.28 2.93
CA GLY A 52 -4.78 -23.02 2.61
C GLY A 52 -4.49 -21.63 2.01
N THR A 53 -5.51 -20.90 1.55
CA THR A 53 -5.36 -19.55 1.00
C THR A 53 -5.36 -18.53 2.13
N ARG A 54 -4.40 -17.60 2.12
CA ARG A 54 -4.30 -16.52 3.09
C ARG A 54 -4.80 -15.23 2.47
N SER A 55 -5.58 -14.44 3.21
CA SER A 55 -6.05 -13.13 2.75
C SER A 55 -5.94 -12.08 3.87
N LEU A 56 -5.67 -10.85 3.47
CA LEU A 56 -5.83 -9.65 4.27
C LEU A 56 -7.12 -8.97 3.80
N ASN A 57 -8.15 -9.03 4.63
CA ASN A 57 -9.44 -8.43 4.37
C ASN A 57 -9.53 -7.09 5.10
N GLY A 58 -10.12 -6.10 4.46
CA GLY A 58 -10.32 -4.76 5.00
C GLY A 58 -9.01 -4.08 5.38
N LEU A 59 -7.94 -4.26 4.60
CA LEU A 59 -6.71 -3.48 4.81
C LEU A 59 -7.07 -2.00 4.73
N SER A 60 -6.71 -1.25 5.76
CA SER A 60 -6.89 0.20 5.82
C SER A 60 -5.68 0.79 6.52
N LEU A 61 -4.96 1.66 5.83
CA LEU A 61 -3.90 2.48 6.36
C LEU A 61 -4.32 3.93 6.24
N SER A 62 -4.24 4.67 7.34
CA SER A 62 -4.38 6.12 7.39
C SER A 62 -3.11 6.73 7.97
N LEU A 63 -2.56 7.73 7.26
CA LEU A 63 -1.42 8.52 7.73
C LEU A 63 -1.71 10.00 7.48
N ALA A 64 -1.96 10.74 8.57
CA ALA A 64 -2.71 11.99 8.53
C ALA A 64 -4.00 11.82 7.71
N ASP A 65 -4.23 12.67 6.71
CA ASP A 65 -5.44 12.66 5.88
C ASP A 65 -5.36 11.68 4.69
N ASN A 66 -4.22 10.99 4.53
CA ASN A 66 -4.05 10.03 3.45
C ASN A 66 -4.57 8.66 3.84
N LYS A 67 -5.14 7.95 2.87
CA LYS A 67 -5.70 6.63 3.04
C LYS A 67 -5.27 5.67 1.94
N VAL A 68 -4.93 4.46 2.33
CA VAL A 68 -4.76 3.31 1.44
C VAL A 68 -5.67 2.19 1.94
N SER A 69 -6.49 1.62 1.06
CA SER A 69 -7.40 0.54 1.48
C SER A 69 -7.61 -0.51 0.40
N GLY A 70 -7.89 -1.75 0.79
CA GLY A 70 -8.25 -2.82 -0.13
C GLY A 70 -8.27 -4.19 0.50
N ASP A 71 -8.51 -5.20 -0.32
CA ASP A 71 -8.40 -6.61 0.06
C ASP A 71 -7.25 -7.23 -0.73
N LEU A 72 -6.47 -8.09 -0.07
CA LEU A 72 -5.35 -8.80 -0.68
C LEU A 72 -5.45 -10.29 -0.39
N VAL A 73 -5.23 -11.12 -1.40
CA VAL A 73 -4.96 -12.54 -1.25
C VAL A 73 -3.46 -12.76 -1.40
N LEU A 74 -2.89 -13.65 -0.61
CA LEU A 74 -1.50 -14.07 -0.73
C LEU A 74 -1.50 -15.40 -1.47
N ASP A 75 -0.77 -15.47 -2.59
CA ASP A 75 -0.55 -16.74 -3.27
C ASP A 75 0.42 -17.66 -2.49
N ASP A 76 0.73 -18.83 -3.05
CA ASP A 76 1.63 -19.81 -2.40
C ASP A 76 3.04 -19.26 -2.14
N SER A 77 3.47 -18.25 -2.89
CA SER A 77 4.74 -17.54 -2.70
C SER A 77 4.65 -16.35 -1.74
N LEU A 78 3.48 -16.16 -1.11
CA LEU A 78 3.11 -14.99 -0.31
C LEU A 78 3.12 -13.68 -1.12
N LEU A 79 2.91 -13.77 -2.43
CA LEU A 79 2.74 -12.60 -3.26
C LEU A 79 1.34 -12.01 -3.04
N PRO A 80 1.21 -10.74 -2.65
CA PRO A 80 -0.09 -10.10 -2.53
C PRO A 80 -0.72 -9.84 -3.90
N LEU A 81 -1.97 -10.25 -4.04
CA LEU A 81 -2.83 -10.09 -5.21
C LEU A 81 -4.11 -9.38 -4.80
N GLY A 82 -4.59 -8.43 -5.59
CA GLY A 82 -5.79 -7.66 -5.26
C GLY A 82 -5.67 -6.22 -5.72
N THR A 83 -6.55 -5.36 -5.22
CA THR A 83 -6.58 -3.94 -5.59
C THR A 83 -6.50 -3.09 -4.33
N LEU A 84 -5.60 -2.13 -4.33
CA LEU A 84 -5.50 -1.08 -3.33
C LEU A 84 -6.01 0.22 -3.94
N THR A 85 -6.89 0.91 -3.21
CA THR A 85 -7.29 2.28 -3.49
C THR A 85 -6.40 3.22 -2.69
N LEU A 86 -5.95 4.29 -3.33
CA LEU A 86 -5.19 5.38 -2.73
C LEU A 86 -6.03 6.66 -2.79
N GLU A 87 -6.19 7.30 -1.65
CA GLU A 87 -6.80 8.63 -1.50
C GLU A 87 -5.84 9.47 -0.68
N ALA A 88 -5.04 10.31 -1.34
CA ALA A 88 -4.01 11.10 -0.68
C ALA A 88 -4.15 12.58 -1.05
N PRO A 89 -4.83 13.39 -0.22
CA PRO A 89 -4.89 14.84 -0.41
C PRO A 89 -3.50 15.51 -0.36
N ASP A 90 -2.55 14.90 0.35
CA ASP A 90 -1.12 15.25 0.31
C ASP A 90 -0.27 13.98 0.43
N ILE A 91 0.36 13.54 -0.66
CA ILE A 91 1.16 12.32 -0.69
C ILE A 91 2.43 12.40 0.17
N GLY A 92 2.84 13.58 0.63
CA GLY A 92 4.08 13.80 1.36
C GLY A 92 4.35 12.84 2.52
N PRO A 93 3.40 12.63 3.45
CA PRO A 93 3.57 11.69 4.57
C PRO A 93 3.73 10.23 4.12
N LEU A 94 2.94 9.77 3.13
CA LEU A 94 3.07 8.41 2.59
C LEU A 94 4.39 8.23 1.83
N ALA A 95 4.79 9.23 1.04
CA ALA A 95 6.07 9.25 0.35
C ALA A 95 7.22 9.20 1.36
N ALA A 96 7.15 9.99 2.43
CA ALA A 96 8.10 9.97 3.53
C ALA A 96 8.17 8.58 4.17
N LEU A 97 7.05 7.95 4.50
CA LEU A 97 7.05 6.58 5.02
C LEU A 97 7.75 5.58 4.07
N ALA A 98 7.62 5.76 2.75
CA ALA A 98 8.28 4.98 1.73
C ALA A 98 9.75 5.40 1.43
N GLY A 99 10.34 6.30 2.23
CA GLY A 99 11.71 6.75 2.03
C GLY A 99 11.86 7.80 0.93
N GLN A 100 10.77 8.33 0.39
CA GLN A 100 10.73 9.28 -0.71
C GLN A 100 10.45 10.71 -0.21
N THR A 101 10.70 11.68 -1.09
CA THR A 101 10.23 13.06 -0.93
C THR A 101 9.34 13.36 -2.12
N ALA A 102 8.07 13.60 -1.87
CA ALA A 102 7.09 14.05 -2.86
C ALA A 102 6.06 14.94 -2.17
N ALA A 103 5.30 15.70 -2.93
CA ALA A 103 4.19 16.50 -2.42
C ALA A 103 3.07 16.57 -3.46
N GLY A 104 1.88 16.96 -3.00
CA GLY A 104 0.69 17.12 -3.84
C GLY A 104 -0.30 15.96 -3.72
N ASP A 105 -1.43 16.08 -4.38
CA ASP A 105 -2.54 15.14 -4.24
C ASP A 105 -2.40 13.95 -5.20
N VAL A 106 -2.82 12.76 -4.76
CA VAL A 106 -2.92 11.57 -5.60
C VAL A 106 -4.16 10.78 -5.21
N GLN A 107 -4.98 10.42 -6.19
CA GLN A 107 -6.07 9.47 -6.01
C GLN A 107 -6.02 8.40 -7.10
N GLY A 108 -6.35 7.16 -6.78
CA GLY A 108 -6.33 6.10 -7.77
C GLY A 108 -6.38 4.69 -7.20
N SER A 109 -6.02 3.73 -8.05
CA SER A 109 -5.96 2.32 -7.71
C SER A 109 -4.67 1.67 -8.20
N ILE A 110 -4.22 0.69 -7.43
CA ILE A 110 -3.05 -0.15 -7.71
C ILE A 110 -3.55 -1.59 -7.67
N ARG A 111 -3.52 -2.26 -8.82
CA ARG A 111 -3.92 -3.66 -8.95
C ARG A 111 -2.68 -4.54 -9.04
N LEU A 112 -2.55 -5.46 -8.10
CA LEU A 112 -1.53 -6.51 -8.09
C LEU A 112 -2.15 -7.80 -8.62
N SER A 113 -1.51 -8.39 -9.63
CA SER A 113 -1.97 -9.64 -10.25
C SER A 113 -0.81 -10.57 -10.53
N ASN A 114 -1.11 -11.85 -10.68
CA ASN A 114 -0.15 -12.87 -11.09
C ASN A 114 -0.86 -13.78 -12.10
N ASP A 115 -0.46 -13.68 -13.35
CA ASP A 115 -1.02 -14.51 -14.43
C ASP A 115 0.03 -15.52 -14.88
N GLY A 116 -0.22 -16.81 -14.65
CA GLY A 116 0.71 -17.88 -15.04
C GLY A 116 2.12 -17.76 -14.46
N GLY A 117 2.29 -17.14 -13.28
CA GLY A 117 3.60 -16.89 -12.67
C GLY A 117 4.29 -15.61 -13.15
N VAL A 118 3.58 -14.74 -13.86
CA VAL A 118 4.02 -13.41 -14.29
C VAL A 118 3.37 -12.35 -13.38
N PRO A 119 4.08 -11.88 -12.34
CA PRO A 119 3.53 -10.88 -11.43
C PRO A 119 3.50 -9.51 -12.11
N ALA A 120 2.39 -8.81 -12.01
CA ALA A 120 2.18 -7.49 -12.62
C ALA A 120 1.53 -6.51 -11.65
N VAL A 121 1.89 -5.22 -11.79
CA VAL A 121 1.25 -4.10 -11.10
C VAL A 121 0.64 -3.18 -12.15
N ALA A 122 -0.67 -2.96 -12.09
CA ALA A 122 -1.35 -1.93 -12.86
C ALA A 122 -1.70 -0.74 -11.97
N ILE A 123 -1.48 0.47 -12.48
CA ILE A 123 -1.73 1.73 -11.78
C ILE A 123 -2.69 2.54 -12.63
N ASP A 124 -3.77 3.00 -12.02
CA ASP A 124 -4.68 4.00 -12.58
C ASP A 124 -4.85 5.10 -11.56
N ALA A 125 -4.31 6.29 -11.84
CA ALA A 125 -4.25 7.37 -10.86
C ALA A 125 -4.34 8.74 -11.51
N THR A 126 -4.91 9.69 -10.77
CA THR A 126 -4.95 11.11 -11.13
C THR A 126 -4.39 11.98 -10.02
N SER A 127 -3.94 13.17 -10.39
CA SER A 127 -3.40 14.17 -9.47
C SER A 127 -3.67 15.57 -10.01
N GLY A 128 -4.16 16.47 -9.17
CA GLY A 128 -4.24 17.90 -9.48
C GLY A 128 -2.85 18.53 -9.59
N SER A 129 -1.93 18.13 -8.70
CA SER A 129 -0.51 18.44 -8.81
C SER A 129 0.36 17.44 -8.06
N ILE A 130 1.54 17.15 -8.60
CA ILE A 130 2.57 16.38 -7.91
C ILE A 130 3.92 17.08 -8.07
N SER A 131 4.77 16.99 -7.05
CA SER A 131 6.16 17.43 -7.15
C SER A 131 7.12 16.47 -6.44
N ARG A 132 8.36 16.44 -6.94
CA ARG A 132 9.50 15.71 -6.37
C ARG A 132 10.79 16.49 -6.65
N GLY A 133 11.30 17.19 -5.64
CA GLY A 133 12.38 18.15 -5.83
C GLY A 133 11.95 19.27 -6.77
N ASP A 134 12.77 19.57 -7.79
CA ASP A 134 12.46 20.62 -8.78
C ASP A 134 11.46 20.17 -9.86
N LEU A 135 11.12 18.89 -9.90
CA LEU A 135 10.13 18.35 -10.84
C LEU A 135 8.73 18.62 -10.30
N ALA A 136 7.90 19.29 -11.08
CA ALA A 136 6.49 19.51 -10.78
C ALA A 136 5.65 19.31 -12.03
N ALA A 137 4.48 18.71 -11.87
CA ALA A 137 3.49 18.54 -12.92
C ALA A 137 2.09 18.79 -12.36
N LYS A 138 1.17 19.21 -13.22
CA LYS A 138 -0.21 19.56 -12.86
C LYS A 138 -1.15 18.76 -13.74
N THR A 139 -2.36 18.48 -13.24
CA THR A 139 -3.42 17.80 -13.98
C THR A 139 -2.92 16.50 -14.62
N ILE A 140 -2.44 15.60 -13.76
CA ILE A 140 -1.82 14.36 -14.19
C ILE A 140 -2.85 13.24 -14.23
N ALA A 141 -2.82 12.45 -15.29
CA ALA A 141 -3.50 11.16 -15.36
C ALA A 141 -2.50 10.09 -15.79
N VAL A 142 -2.40 9.01 -15.01
CA VAL A 142 -1.52 7.87 -15.24
C VAL A 142 -2.37 6.64 -15.44
N ASN A 143 -2.10 5.91 -16.51
CA ASN A 143 -2.54 4.54 -16.69
C ASN A 143 -1.30 3.72 -17.08
N ALA A 144 -0.81 2.86 -16.19
CA ALA A 144 0.44 2.16 -16.37
C ALA A 144 0.35 0.70 -15.95
N LEU A 145 1.18 -0.13 -16.57
CA LEU A 145 1.37 -1.53 -16.26
C LEU A 145 2.87 -1.80 -16.13
N VAL A 146 3.27 -2.39 -15.01
CA VAL A 146 4.61 -2.95 -14.78
C VAL A 146 4.46 -4.46 -14.74
N ALA A 147 4.81 -5.12 -15.84
CA ALA A 147 4.78 -6.58 -15.95
C ALA A 147 6.09 -7.20 -15.44
N ASN A 148 5.99 -8.41 -14.90
CA ASN A 148 7.09 -9.24 -14.42
C ASN A 148 8.07 -8.51 -13.47
N TYR A 149 7.53 -7.70 -12.55
CA TYR A 149 8.31 -6.78 -11.72
C TYR A 149 9.30 -7.46 -10.76
N LEU A 150 9.17 -8.77 -10.52
CA LEU A 150 10.08 -9.55 -9.67
C LEU A 150 11.29 -10.14 -10.41
N LYS A 151 11.23 -10.28 -11.75
CA LYS A 151 12.30 -10.95 -12.53
C LYS A 151 12.84 -10.10 -13.67
N ALA A 152 11.95 -9.55 -14.50
CA ALA A 152 12.31 -8.80 -15.69
C ALA A 152 11.25 -7.70 -15.94
N PRO A 153 11.33 -6.58 -15.20
CA PRO A 153 10.30 -5.54 -15.24
C PRO A 153 10.17 -4.92 -16.64
N ALA A 154 8.94 -4.90 -17.16
CA ALA A 154 8.58 -4.21 -18.40
C ALA A 154 7.45 -3.21 -18.12
N ILE A 155 7.64 -1.94 -18.49
CA ILE A 155 6.71 -0.85 -18.21
C ILE A 155 6.01 -0.43 -19.51
N SER A 156 4.69 -0.32 -19.47
CA SER A 156 3.87 0.21 -20.57
C SER A 156 2.75 1.08 -20.02
N GLY A 157 2.25 2.04 -20.81
CA GLY A 157 1.13 2.88 -20.39
C GLY A 157 1.14 4.27 -20.99
N THR A 158 0.33 5.15 -20.41
CA THR A 158 0.21 6.56 -20.78
C THR A 158 0.30 7.46 -19.55
N ILE A 159 0.98 8.59 -19.70
CA ILE A 159 0.96 9.69 -18.75
C ILE A 159 0.48 10.93 -19.51
N LYS A 160 -0.50 11.62 -18.96
CA LYS A 160 -0.96 12.94 -19.42
C LYS A 160 -0.63 13.92 -18.31
N ALA A 161 0.00 15.03 -18.64
CA ALA A 161 0.42 16.10 -17.71
C ALA A 161 0.59 17.42 -18.49
#